data_AF-A0A5C8F7R5-F1
#
_entry.id   AF-A0A5C8F7R5-F1
#
_cell.length_a   1.000
_cell.length_b   1.000
_cell.length_c   1.000
_cell.angle_alpha   90.00
_cell.angle_beta   90.00
_cell.angle_gamma   90.00
#
_symmetry.space_group_name_H-M   'P 1'
#
loop_
_entity.id
_entity.type
_entity.pdbx_description
1 polymer ?
#
loop_
_entity_poly.entity_id
_entity_poly.type
_entity_poly.pdbx_seq_one_letter_code
_entity_poly.pdbx_strand_id
1 'polypeptide(L)' 'MSVKNKYEEHSLPSVSIVMGYLAIKDYSTIDKKVEVLSMLGYGRNEIAQICGTTANTVSVSMSRLKNKSIKKKNKN' A
#
# COMPACT_ATOMS: atom_id res chain seq x y z
N MET A 1 31.07 -4.75 -1.05
CA MET A 1 29.70 -4.20 -1.14
C MET A 1 28.80 -5.27 -1.74
N SER A 2 27.85 -5.79 -0.97
CA SER A 2 26.96 -6.87 -1.41
C SER A 2 25.95 -6.31 -2.42
N VAL A 3 26.14 -6.66 -3.69
CA VAL A 3 25.16 -6.47 -4.76
C VAL A 3 24.00 -7.44 -4.50
N LYS A 4 22.87 -6.93 -4.00
CA LYS A 4 21.65 -7.72 -3.85
C LYS A 4 21.11 -8.01 -5.25
N ASN A 5 21.26 -9.28 -5.64
CA ASN A 5 20.88 -9.81 -6.93
C ASN A 5 19.39 -9.61 -7.21
N LYS A 6 19.11 -9.31 -8.49
CA LYS A 6 17.79 -9.19 -9.08
C LYS A 6 17.06 -10.53 -8.98
N TYR A 7 15.79 -10.44 -8.62
CA TYR A 7 14.82 -11.51 -8.54
C TYR A 7 14.65 -12.20 -9.90
N GLU A 8 15.24 -13.38 -10.02
CA GLU A 8 14.75 -14.43 -10.92
C GLU A 8 14.60 -15.71 -10.09
N GLU A 9 13.38 -15.99 -9.65
CA GLU A 9 12.85 -17.36 -9.51
C GLU A 9 11.35 -17.25 -9.18
N HIS A 10 10.53 -18.08 -9.83
CA HIS A 10 9.09 -18.15 -9.68
C HIS A 10 8.67 -18.71 -8.31
N SER A 11 9.09 -18.07 -7.21
CA SER A 11 8.58 -18.35 -5.87
C SER A 11 7.26 -17.61 -5.66
N LEU A 12 6.25 -18.31 -5.12
CA LEU A 12 4.98 -17.70 -4.74
C LEU A 12 5.22 -16.47 -3.84
N PRO A 13 4.43 -15.39 -3.98
CA PRO A 13 4.51 -14.25 -3.08
C PRO A 13 4.39 -14.69 -1.63
N SER A 14 5.01 -13.96 -0.70
CA SER A 14 4.86 -14.26 0.71
C SER A 14 3.39 -14.23 1.13
N VAL A 15 3.03 -15.02 2.15
CA VAL A 15 1.66 -15.07 2.70
C VAL A 15 1.16 -13.67 3.05
N SER A 16 2.04 -12.81 3.58
CA SER A 16 1.76 -11.40 3.86
C SER A 16 1.25 -10.66 2.63
N ILE A 17 1.91 -10.79 1.48
CA ILE A 17 1.50 -10.11 0.24
C ILE A 17 0.15 -10.64 -0.26
N VAL A 18 -0.07 -11.95 -0.19
CA VAL A 18 -1.36 -12.57 -0.58
C VAL A 18 -2.49 -12.09 0.32
N MET A 19 -2.27 -12.05 1.64
CA MET A 19 -3.26 -11.55 2.61
C MET A 19 -3.56 -10.08 2.39
N GLY A 20 -2.54 -9.27 2.09
CA GLY A 20 -2.72 -7.87 1.72
C GLY A 20 -3.62 -7.72 0.48
N TYR A 21 -3.40 -8.53 -0.56
CA TYR A 21 -4.25 -8.52 -1.75
C TYR A 21 -5.70 -8.91 -1.45
N LEU A 22 -5.92 -9.95 -0.63
CA LEU A 22 -7.25 -10.36 -0.22
C LEU A 22 -7.97 -9.27 0.58
N ALA A 23 -7.25 -8.59 1.48
CA ALA A 23 -7.80 -7.51 2.30
C ALA A 23 -8.25 -6.29 1.47
N ILE A 24 -7.68 -6.08 0.28
CA ILE A 24 -8.00 -4.92 -0.57
C ILE A 24 -8.83 -5.25 -1.81
N LYS A 25 -9.18 -6.52 -2.02
CA LYS A 25 -9.83 -7.02 -3.25
C LYS A 25 -11.13 -6.29 -3.58
N ASP A 26 -11.96 -6.02 -2.57
CA ASP A 26 -13.29 -5.43 -2.75
C ASP A 26 -13.29 -3.89 -2.77
N TYR A 27 -12.12 -3.25 -2.61
CA TYR A 27 -12.00 -1.80 -2.63
C TYR A 27 -11.72 -1.29 -4.04
N SER A 28 -12.47 -0.30 -4.50
CA SER A 28 -12.30 0.26 -5.85
C SER A 28 -11.23 1.34 -5.94
N THR A 29 -11.01 2.12 -4.87
CA THR A 29 -10.11 3.29 -4.92
C THR A 29 -8.77 3.01 -4.25
N ILE A 30 -7.69 3.49 -4.88
CA ILE A 30 -6.33 3.36 -4.34
C ILE A 30 -6.21 3.94 -2.92
N ASP A 31 -6.89 5.04 -2.63
CA ASP A 31 -6.84 5.68 -1.31
C ASP A 31 -7.40 4.75 -0.22
N LYS A 32 -8.52 4.05 -0.46
CA LYS A 32 -9.06 3.09 0.52
C LYS A 32 -8.17 1.86 0.68
N LYS A 33 -7.59 1.37 -0.43
CA LYS A 33 -6.63 0.25 -0.39
C LYS A 33 -5.41 0.58 0.47
N VAL A 34 -4.84 1.77 0.25
CA VAL A 34 -3.69 2.29 1.01
C VAL A 34 -4.04 2.49 2.48
N GLU A 35 -5.24 3.01 2.79
CA GLU A 35 -5.73 3.17 4.16
C GLU A 35 -5.81 1.83 4.90
N VAL A 36 -6.47 0.82 4.31
CA VAL A 36 -6.62 -0.52 4.91
C VAL A 36 -5.27 -1.19 5.12
N LEU A 37 -4.39 -1.19 4.11
CA LEU A 37 -3.07 -1.82 4.24
C LEU A 37 -2.18 -1.09 5.25
N SER A 38 -2.27 0.24 5.32
CA SER A 38 -1.54 1.00 6.33
C SER A 38 -2.05 0.67 7.74
N MET A 39 -3.35 0.46 7.93
CA MET A 39 -3.92 0.03 9.21
C MET A 39 -3.47 -1.38 9.61
N LEU A 40 -3.27 -2.26 8.64
CA LEU A 40 -2.75 -3.62 8.86
C LEU A 40 -1.22 -3.66 9.06
N GLY A 41 -0.53 -2.52 8.98
CA GLY A 41 0.90 -2.40 9.25
C GLY A 41 1.83 -2.63 8.06
N TYR A 42 1.30 -2.73 6.84
CA TYR A 42 2.14 -2.89 5.64
C TYR A 42 2.96 -1.61 5.36
N GLY A 43 4.22 -1.80 4.98
CA GLY A 43 5.11 -0.72 4.57
C GLY A 43 4.78 -0.18 3.17
N ARG A 44 5.26 1.04 2.86
CA ARG A 44 4.99 1.70 1.56
C ARG A 44 5.38 0.85 0.34
N ASN A 45 6.48 0.12 0.41
CA ASN A 45 6.95 -0.74 -0.68
C ASN A 45 6.05 -1.98 -0.85
N GLU A 46 5.61 -2.59 0.24
CA GLU A 46 4.70 -3.73 0.22
C GLU A 46 3.33 -3.32 -0.31
N ILE A 47 2.81 -2.17 0.14
CA ILE A 47 1.58 -1.58 -0.37
C ILE A 47 1.68 -1.33 -1.87
N ALA A 48 2.82 -0.81 -2.34
CA ALA A 48 3.05 -0.57 -3.75
C ALA A 48 3.01 -1.86 -4.57
N GLN A 49 3.64 -2.93 -4.06
CA GLN A 49 3.60 -4.26 -4.67
C GLN A 49 2.16 -4.83 -4.70
N ILE A 50 1.44 -4.79 -3.59
CA ILE A 50 0.06 -5.31 -3.47
C ILE A 50 -0.89 -4.55 -4.40
N CYS A 51 -0.76 -3.23 -4.47
CA CYS A 51 -1.62 -2.38 -5.29
C CYS A 51 -1.20 -2.31 -6.76
N GLY A 52 -0.07 -2.90 -7.15
CA GLY A 52 0.48 -2.80 -8.50
C GLY A 52 0.84 -1.36 -8.90
N THR A 53 1.44 -0.59 -7.99
CA THR A 53 1.80 0.82 -8.21
C THR A 53 3.20 1.15 -7.68
N THR A 54 3.58 2.43 -7.66
CA THR A 54 4.87 2.90 -7.13
C THR A 54 4.75 3.38 -5.70
N ALA A 55 5.84 3.30 -4.93
CA ALA A 55 5.91 3.85 -3.58
C ALA A 55 5.62 5.37 -3.54
N ASN A 56 5.89 6.09 -4.64
CA ASN A 56 5.53 7.49 -4.78
C ASN A 56 4.02 7.68 -4.82
N THR A 57 3.31 6.89 -5.63
CA THR A 57 1.84 6.90 -5.68
C THR A 57 1.23 6.65 -4.30
N VAL A 58 1.75 5.65 -3.56
CA VAL A 58 1.31 5.34 -2.20
C VAL A 58 1.53 6.53 -1.25
N SER A 59 2.70 7.18 -1.33
CA SER A 59 3.03 8.33 -0.49
C SER A 59 2.11 9.53 -0.76
N VAL A 60 1.75 9.75 -2.03
CA VAL A 60 0.77 10.77 -2.43
C VAL A 60 -0.62 10.44 -1.89
N SER A 61 -1.09 9.19 -2.01
CA SER A 61 -2.37 8.75 -1.44
C SER A 61 -2.42 8.89 0.08
N MET A 62 -1.37 8.50 0.81
CA MET A 62 -1.28 8.73 2.26
C MET A 62 -1.37 10.22 2.63
N SER A 63 -0.70 11.07 1.86
CA SER A 63 -0.75 12.53 2.07
C SER A 63 -2.16 13.09 1.82
N ARG A 64 -2.84 12.61 0.77
CA ARG A 64 -4.24 12.98 0.46
C ARG A 64 -5.19 12.56 1.58
N LEU A 65 -5.03 11.34 2.11
CA LEU A 65 -5.81 10.83 3.25
C LEU A 65 -5.62 11.72 4.49
N LYS A 66 -4.38 12.06 4.84
CA LYS A 66 -4.08 12.96 5.96
C LYS A 66 -4.77 14.33 5.79
N ASN A 67 -4.68 14.93 4.60
CA ASN A 67 -5.31 16.21 4.31
C ASN A 67 -6.84 16.13 4.32
N LYS A 68 -7.42 15.01 3.88
CA LYS A 68 -8.87 14.76 3.94
C LYS A 68 -9.37 14.69 5.38
N SER A 69 -8.61 14.04 6.28
CA SER A 69 -8.92 13.98 7.71
C SER A 69 -8.85 15.36 8.37
N ILE A 70 -7.85 16.18 8.03
CA ILE A 70 -7.73 17.56 8.52
C ILE A 70 -8.92 18.41 8.05
N LYS A 71 -9.29 18.32 6.77
CA LYS A 71 -10.43 19.07 6.21
C LYS A 71 -11.76 18.65 6.85
N LYS A 72 -11.92 17.38 7.22
CA LYS A 72 -13.11 16.88 7.94
C LYS A 72 -13.18 17.43 9.36
N LYS A 73 -12.03 17.63 10.02
CA LYS A 73 -11.94 18.20 11.38
C LYS A 73 -12.27 19.70 11.43
N ASN A 74 -11.93 20.47 10.40
CA ASN A 74 -12.22 21.92 10.33
C ASN A 74 -13.66 22.27 9.92
N LYS A 75 -14.50 21.27 9.62
CA LYS A 75 -15.89 21.49 9.19
C LYS A 75 -16.91 21.10 10.26
N ASN A 76 -16.43 20.83 11.48
CA ASN A 76 -17.19 20.34 12.62
C ASN A 76 -17.08 21.32 13.78
#